data_AF-A0A257WR80-F1
#
_entry.id   AF-A0A257WR80-F1
#
_cell.length_a   1.000
_cell.length_b   1.000
_cell.length_c   1.000
_cell.angle_alpha   90.00
_cell.angle_beta   90.00
_cell.angle_gamma   90.00
#
_symmetry.space_group_name_H-M   'P 1'
#
loop_
_entity.id
_entity.type
_entity.pdbx_description
1 polymer ?
#
loop_
_entity_poly.entity_id
_entity_poly.type
_entity_poly.pdbx_seq_one_letter_code
_entity_poly.pdbx_strand_id
1 'polypeptide(L)'
;MAILGYSTVRGSSHRGGPAALKQLLDDTAGKHIVITPDGPRGPRRELKAGVVYLASQTGRRICACAYTCRRGWRIQGSWTDMLIPLPFTTVYLIISEPISIPPDLSREQLHEYIGIVQAEMDQLDADAERIRRGEPVGVAPDVRRAA
;
A
#
# COMPACT_ATOMS: atom_id res chain seq x y z
N MET A 1 -1.36 19.88 9.80
CA MET A 1 -1.43 19.17 8.49
C MET A 1 -0.67 19.92 7.39
N ALA A 2 -0.75 21.26 7.29
CA ALA A 2 0.05 22.04 6.33
C ALA A 2 1.59 21.93 6.50
N ILE A 3 2.08 21.58 7.69
CA ILE A 3 3.51 21.51 8.02
C ILE A 3 4.25 20.35 7.32
N LEU A 4 3.53 19.30 6.87
CA LEU A 4 4.14 18.09 6.29
C LEU A 4 3.90 17.93 4.78
N GLY A 5 3.26 18.90 4.12
CA GLY A 5 3.08 18.89 2.67
C GLY A 5 2.09 17.86 2.11
N TYR A 6 1.32 17.16 2.95
CA TYR A 6 0.29 16.21 2.52
C TYR A 6 -1.13 16.62 2.93
N SER A 7 -2.11 16.22 2.12
CA SER A 7 -3.54 16.31 2.41
C SER A 7 -4.12 14.95 2.76
N THR A 8 -5.12 14.90 3.64
CA THR A 8 -5.76 13.65 4.07
C THR A 8 -7.21 13.58 3.62
N VAL A 9 -7.60 12.44 3.05
CA VAL A 9 -9.01 12.13 2.76
C VAL A 9 -9.49 11.08 3.77
N ARG A 10 -10.69 11.25 4.32
CA ARG A 10 -11.26 10.33 5.31
C ARG A 10 -12.51 9.64 4.77
N GLY A 11 -12.49 8.31 4.77
CA GLY A 11 -13.63 7.46 4.45
C GLY A 11 -13.51 6.11 5.13
N SER A 12 -14.62 5.43 5.34
CA SER A 12 -14.66 4.05 5.82
C SER A 12 -15.60 3.22 4.94
N SER A 13 -15.44 1.90 4.99
CA SER A 13 -16.27 0.97 4.21
C SER A 13 -17.77 1.07 4.51
N HIS A 14 -18.18 1.64 5.66
CA HIS A 14 -19.60 1.81 6.03
C HIS A 14 -20.09 3.26 5.97
N ARG A 15 -19.18 4.24 6.07
CA ARG A 15 -19.53 5.66 6.12
C ARG A 15 -18.47 6.48 5.40
N GLY A 16 -18.91 7.28 4.43
CA GLY A 16 -18.05 8.23 3.72
C GLY A 16 -17.12 7.62 2.68
N GLY A 17 -17.15 6.30 2.43
CA GLY A 17 -16.34 5.66 1.39
C GLY A 17 -16.53 6.25 -0.01
N PRO A 18 -17.76 6.36 -0.53
CA PRO A 18 -18.01 6.96 -1.84
C PRO A 18 -17.59 8.43 -1.93
N ALA A 19 -17.82 9.22 -0.87
CA ALA A 19 -17.41 10.61 -0.81
C ALA A 19 -15.89 10.76 -0.77
N ALA A 20 -15.19 9.92 -0.01
CA ALA A 20 -13.73 9.87 0.02
C ALA A 20 -13.14 9.47 -1.33
N LEU A 21 -13.73 8.49 -1.99
CA LEU A 21 -13.30 8.05 -3.32
C LEU A 21 -13.49 9.16 -4.36
N LYS A 22 -14.64 9.85 -4.33
CA LYS A 22 -14.89 11.02 -5.15
C LYS A 22 -13.86 12.12 -4.88
N GLN A 23 -13.60 12.43 -3.62
CA GLN A 23 -12.58 13.41 -3.27
C GLN A 23 -11.20 13.00 -3.80
N LEU A 24 -10.82 11.72 -3.70
CA LEU A 24 -9.57 11.23 -4.27
C LEU A 24 -9.53 11.36 -5.79
N LEU A 25 -10.63 11.12 -6.49
CA LEU A 25 -10.75 11.34 -7.94
C LEU A 25 -10.53 12.82 -8.29
N ASP A 26 -11.16 13.73 -7.54
CA ASP A 26 -11.08 15.18 -7.73
C ASP A 26 -9.67 15.72 -7.39
N ASP A 27 -9.01 15.17 -6.37
CA ASP A 27 -7.66 15.57 -5.89
C ASP A 27 -6.49 14.89 -6.63
N THR A 28 -6.75 14.19 -7.75
CA THR A 28 -5.71 13.43 -8.46
C THR A 28 -4.65 14.28 -9.16
N ALA A 29 -4.96 15.52 -9.55
CA ALA A 29 -4.04 16.36 -10.31
C ALA A 29 -2.84 16.82 -9.46
N GLY A 30 -1.62 16.50 -9.92
CA GLY A 30 -0.37 17.01 -9.33
C GLY A 30 0.05 16.40 -7.99
N LYS A 31 -0.62 15.35 -7.50
CA LYS A 31 -0.30 14.69 -6.21
C LYS A 31 -0.06 13.19 -6.38
N HIS A 32 0.71 12.60 -5.47
CA HIS A 32 0.76 11.15 -5.26
C HIS A 32 -0.30 10.76 -4.24
N ILE A 33 -0.95 9.61 -4.45
CA ILE A 33 -2.00 9.08 -3.57
C ILE A 33 -1.45 7.85 -2.87
N VAL A 34 -1.54 7.83 -1.54
CA VAL A 34 -1.13 6.69 -0.71
C VAL A 34 -2.37 6.16 0.00
N ILE A 35 -2.63 4.87 -0.15
CA ILE A 35 -3.78 4.18 0.43
C ILE A 35 -3.29 2.95 1.17
N THR A 36 -3.76 2.75 2.40
CA THR A 36 -3.61 1.48 3.11
C THR A 36 -4.61 0.47 2.53
N PRO A 37 -4.15 -0.68 2.00
CA PRO A 37 -4.94 -1.52 1.10
C PRO A 37 -6.07 -2.30 1.79
N ASP A 38 -5.93 -2.62 3.07
CA ASP A 38 -6.83 -3.46 3.87
C ASP A 38 -7.97 -2.69 4.56
N GLY A 39 -7.80 -1.38 4.76
CA GLY A 39 -8.82 -0.47 5.29
C GLY A 39 -9.27 -0.80 6.73
N PRO A 40 -10.10 0.05 7.37
CA PRO A 40 -10.32 0.08 8.82
C PRO A 40 -11.01 -1.15 9.45
N ARG A 41 -11.41 -2.15 8.65
CA ARG A 41 -12.15 -3.33 9.14
C ARG A 41 -11.56 -4.67 8.70
N GLY A 42 -10.46 -4.68 7.95
CA GLY A 42 -9.85 -5.92 7.47
C GLY A 42 -10.71 -6.68 6.43
N PRO A 43 -10.42 -7.97 6.16
CA PRO A 43 -9.34 -8.76 6.75
C PRO A 43 -7.96 -8.18 6.46
N ARG A 44 -7.00 -8.50 7.33
CA ARG A 44 -5.63 -8.01 7.21
C ARG A 44 -5.02 -8.50 5.91
N ARG A 45 -4.21 -7.65 5.28
CA ARG A 45 -3.49 -7.96 4.03
C ARG A 45 -4.39 -8.30 2.83
N GLU A 46 -5.67 -7.93 2.89
CA GLU A 46 -6.59 -8.07 1.75
C GLU A 46 -6.88 -6.73 1.10
N LEU A 47 -6.44 -6.57 -0.14
CA LEU A 47 -6.68 -5.38 -0.96
C LEU A 47 -8.17 -5.16 -1.22
N LYS A 48 -8.65 -3.94 -0.94
CA LYS A 48 -9.99 -3.50 -1.31
C LYS A 48 -10.02 -2.90 -2.72
N ALA A 49 -11.18 -3.01 -3.38
CA ALA A 49 -11.39 -2.57 -4.75
C ALA A 49 -11.09 -1.08 -5.02
N GLY A 50 -11.11 -0.23 -3.99
CA GLY A 50 -10.95 1.22 -4.13
C GLY A 50 -9.66 1.65 -4.83
N VAL A 51 -8.53 0.96 -4.58
CA VAL A 51 -7.24 1.29 -5.21
C VAL A 51 -7.26 1.00 -6.71
N VAL A 52 -7.74 -0.18 -7.09
CA VAL A 52 -7.83 -0.63 -8.49
C VAL A 52 -8.87 0.20 -9.26
N TYR A 53 -10.02 0.48 -8.64
CA TYR A 53 -11.04 1.34 -9.22
C TYR A 53 -10.51 2.76 -9.47
N LEU A 54 -9.83 3.35 -8.48
CA LEU A 54 -9.24 4.68 -8.62
C LEU A 54 -8.21 4.71 -9.76
N ALA A 55 -7.35 3.70 -9.85
CA ALA A 55 -6.37 3.58 -10.93
C ALA A 55 -7.04 3.47 -12.31
N SER A 56 -8.07 2.63 -12.44
CA SER A 56 -8.84 2.48 -13.67
C SER A 56 -9.53 3.79 -14.10
N GLN A 57 -10.14 4.53 -13.17
CA GLN A 57 -10.84 5.78 -13.49
C GLN A 57 -9.91 6.97 -13.77
N THR A 58 -8.66 6.91 -13.34
CA THR A 58 -7.71 8.04 -13.44
C THR A 58 -6.57 7.78 -14.42
N GLY A 59 -6.45 6.56 -14.94
CA GLY A 59 -5.32 6.12 -15.75
C GLY A 59 -3.98 6.06 -15.00
N ARG A 60 -4.00 6.15 -13.67
CA ARG A 60 -2.78 6.13 -12.85
C ARG A 60 -2.30 4.71 -12.62
N ARG A 61 -0.97 4.54 -12.59
CA ARG A 61 -0.33 3.28 -12.24
C ARG A 61 -0.28 3.09 -10.72
N ILE A 62 -0.36 1.84 -10.29
CA ILE A 62 -0.25 1.43 -8.89
C ILE A 62 1.17 0.96 -8.65
N CYS A 63 1.83 1.47 -7.60
CA CYS A 63 3.05 0.88 -7.07
C CYS A 63 2.71 0.27 -5.70
N ALA A 64 2.88 -1.04 -5.56
CA ALA A 64 2.78 -1.70 -4.27
C ALA A 64 4.05 -1.43 -3.47
N CYS A 65 3.92 -1.34 -2.14
CA CYS A 65 5.05 -1.10 -1.26
C CYS A 65 4.99 -2.05 -0.06
N ALA A 66 6.13 -2.62 0.31
CA ALA A 66 6.32 -3.35 1.56
C ALA A 66 7.53 -2.77 2.30
N TYR A 67 7.59 -2.96 3.62
CA TYR A 67 8.75 -2.54 4.39
C TYR A 67 9.11 -3.54 5.47
N THR A 68 10.39 -3.56 5.82
CA THR A 68 10.90 -4.32 6.97
C THR A 68 12.04 -3.54 7.64
N CYS A 69 12.55 -4.05 8.75
CA CYS A 69 13.72 -3.47 9.40
C CYS A 69 14.59 -4.57 10.00
N ARG A 70 15.90 -4.30 10.11
CA ARG A 70 16.88 -5.26 10.65
C ARG A 70 16.57 -5.62 12.11
N ARG A 71 16.21 -4.62 12.90
CA ARG A 71 15.86 -4.74 14.33
C ARG A 71 14.65 -3.86 14.62
N GLY A 72 13.61 -4.43 15.20
CA GLY A 72 12.36 -3.75 15.50
C GLY A 72 11.47 -4.58 16.42
N TRP A 73 10.54 -3.91 17.11
CA TRP A 73 9.50 -4.59 17.87
C TRP A 73 8.41 -5.07 16.92
N ARG A 74 8.04 -6.35 17.04
CA ARG A 74 6.93 -6.97 16.31
C ARG A 74 5.82 -7.23 17.31
N ILE A 75 4.76 -6.43 17.20
CA ILE A 75 3.62 -6.50 18.09
C ILE A 75 2.50 -7.16 17.30
N GLN A 76 2.08 -8.34 17.73
CA GLN A 76 0.93 -9.01 17.13
C GLN A 76 -0.35 -8.39 17.69
N GLY A 77 -1.19 -7.88 16.79
CA GLY A 77 -2.45 -7.24 17.16
C GLY A 77 -3.64 -8.07 16.73
N SER A 78 -4.77 -7.88 17.43
CA SER A 78 -6.05 -8.51 17.07
C SER A 78 -6.59 -8.02 15.72
N TRP A 79 -6.23 -6.80 15.31
CA TRP A 79 -6.67 -6.18 14.07
C TRP A 79 -5.53 -5.84 13.09
N THR A 80 -4.32 -5.58 13.57
CA THR A 80 -3.14 -5.29 12.73
C THR A 80 -1.86 -5.60 13.51
N ASP A 81 -0.91 -6.29 12.89
CA ASP A 81 0.44 -6.41 13.44
C ASP A 81 1.21 -5.13 13.14
N MET A 82 2.00 -4.69 14.11
CA MET A 82 2.87 -3.53 13.98
C MET A 82 4.32 -3.95 13.96
N LEU A 83 5.08 -3.36 13.04
CA LEU A 83 6.53 -3.39 13.04
C LEU A 83 7.04 -1.99 13.39
N ILE A 84 7.64 -1.85 14.57
CA ILE A 84 8.22 -0.59 15.03
C ILE A 84 9.74 -0.71 14.95
N PRO A 85 10.41 -0.01 14.01
CA PRO A 85 11.87 -0.03 13.90
C PRO A 85 12.52 0.48 15.19
N LEU A 86 13.59 -0.19 15.66
CA LEU A 86 14.41 0.36 16.75
C LEU A 86 15.19 1.59 16.26
N PRO A 87 15.53 2.55 17.15
CA PRO A 87 16.38 3.67 16.78
C PRO A 87 17.68 3.21 16.09
N PHE A 88 18.08 3.96 15.05
CA PHE A 88 19.29 3.71 14.26
C PHE A 88 19.35 2.34 13.55
N THR A 89 18.24 1.62 13.46
CA THR A 89 18.14 0.38 12.69
C THR A 89 18.10 0.67 11.19
N THR A 90 18.43 -0.33 10.40
CA THR A 90 18.23 -0.27 8.95
C THR A 90 16.78 -0.61 8.63
N VAL A 91 16.12 0.29 7.89
CA VAL A 91 14.79 0.11 7.32
C VAL A 91 14.96 -0.17 5.83
N TYR A 92 14.25 -1.18 5.35
CA TYR A 92 14.24 -1.58 3.95
C TYR A 92 12.84 -1.31 3.42
N LEU A 93 12.75 -0.53 2.35
CA LEU A 93 11.52 -0.25 1.62
C LEU A 93 11.62 -0.95 0.26
N ILE A 94 10.60 -1.72 -0.09
CA ILE A 94 10.50 -2.41 -1.38
C ILE A 94 9.31 -1.81 -2.10
N ILE A 95 9.50 -1.44 -3.34
CA ILE A 95 8.47 -0.85 -4.20
C ILE A 95 8.39 -1.71 -5.46
N SER A 96 7.19 -2.10 -5.87
CA SER A 96 6.98 -2.84 -7.11
C SER A 96 7.27 -1.98 -8.33
N GLU A 97 7.45 -2.63 -9.47
CA GLU A 97 7.27 -1.95 -10.75
C GLU A 97 5.83 -1.39 -10.86
N PRO A 98 5.63 -0.27 -11.60
CA PRO A 98 4.30 0.31 -11.75
C PRO A 98 3.33 -0.60 -12.51
N ILE A 99 2.25 -1.01 -11.84
CA ILE A 99 1.17 -1.83 -12.41
C ILE A 99 0.20 -0.91 -13.17
N SER A 100 0.00 -1.19 -14.46
CA SER A 100 -0.97 -0.47 -15.29
C SER A 100 -2.35 -1.12 -15.19
N ILE A 101 -3.37 -0.31 -14.92
CA ILE A 101 -4.78 -0.75 -14.88
C ILE A 101 -5.49 -0.16 -16.10
N PRO A 102 -6.21 -0.96 -16.91
CA PRO A 102 -6.98 -0.42 -18.02
C PRO A 102 -8.03 0.59 -17.58
N PRO A 103 -8.35 1.58 -18.43
CA PRO A 103 -9.42 2.51 -18.13
C PRO A 103 -10.79 1.82 -18.14
N ASP A 104 -11.73 2.39 -17.38
CA ASP A 104 -13.16 2.05 -17.42
C ASP A 104 -13.52 0.57 -17.22
N LEU A 105 -12.82 -0.11 -16.31
CA LEU A 105 -13.12 -1.50 -15.96
C LEU A 105 -14.52 -1.66 -15.35
N SER A 106 -15.22 -2.72 -15.76
CA SER A 106 -16.44 -3.19 -15.11
C SER A 106 -16.14 -3.75 -13.71
N ARG A 107 -17.19 -3.93 -12.89
CA ARG A 107 -17.04 -4.50 -11.54
C ARG A 107 -16.43 -5.90 -11.56
N GLU A 108 -16.79 -6.69 -12.55
CA GLU A 108 -16.32 -8.05 -12.75
C GLU A 108 -14.85 -8.05 -13.16
N GLN A 109 -14.45 -7.13 -14.05
CA GLN A 109 -13.06 -6.99 -14.49
C GLN A 109 -12.14 -6.47 -13.38
N LEU A 110 -12.66 -5.65 -12.45
CA LEU A 110 -11.88 -5.19 -11.29
C LEU A 110 -11.35 -6.36 -10.45
N HIS A 111 -12.09 -7.47 -10.32
CA HIS A 111 -11.64 -8.61 -9.52
C HIS A 111 -10.34 -9.23 -10.02
N GLU A 112 -10.13 -9.30 -11.33
CA GLU A 112 -8.90 -9.80 -11.93
C GLU A 112 -7.69 -8.95 -11.50
N TYR A 113 -7.83 -7.63 -11.65
CA TYR A 113 -6.76 -6.68 -11.31
C TYR A 113 -6.54 -6.55 -9.79
N ILE A 114 -7.59 -6.74 -8.98
CA ILE A 114 -7.42 -6.87 -7.52
C ILE A 114 -6.52 -8.08 -7.21
N GLY A 115 -6.74 -9.22 -7.87
CA GLY A 115 -5.89 -10.40 -7.72
C GLY A 115 -4.43 -10.15 -8.11
N ILE A 116 -4.20 -9.44 -9.22
CA ILE A 116 -2.85 -9.08 -9.68
C ILE A 116 -2.13 -8.21 -8.65
N VAL A 117 -2.78 -7.13 -8.19
CA VAL A 117 -2.17 -6.21 -7.23
C VAL A 117 -1.99 -6.87 -5.87
N GLN A 118 -2.93 -7.72 -5.45
CA GLN A 118 -2.81 -8.52 -4.22
C GLN A 118 -1.60 -9.46 -4.28
N ALA A 119 -1.44 -10.20 -5.38
CA ALA A 119 -0.31 -11.11 -5.55
C ALA A 119 1.04 -10.37 -5.51
N GLU A 120 1.11 -9.18 -6.11
CA GLU A 120 2.31 -8.34 -6.03
C GLU A 120 2.59 -7.91 -4.58
N MET A 121 1.57 -7.46 -3.84
CA MET A 121 1.73 -7.10 -2.42
C MET A 121 2.21 -8.28 -1.59
N ASP A 122 1.65 -9.48 -1.80
CA ASP A 122 2.05 -10.69 -1.08
C ASP A 122 3.50 -11.09 -1.39
N GLN A 123 3.92 -10.93 -2.66
CA GLN A 123 5.30 -11.15 -3.08
C GLN A 123 6.26 -10.17 -2.42
N LEU A 124 5.93 -8.87 -2.37
CA LEU A 124 6.76 -7.86 -1.71
C LEU A 124 6.89 -8.12 -0.20
N ASP A 125 5.80 -8.54 0.46
CA ASP A 125 5.83 -8.92 1.86
C ASP A 125 6.72 -10.16 2.11
N ALA A 126 6.69 -11.13 1.19
CA ALA A 126 7.58 -12.29 1.25
C ALA A 126 9.05 -11.89 1.10
N ASP A 127 9.36 -10.98 0.18
CA ASP A 127 10.72 -10.45 0.01
C ASP A 127 11.17 -9.61 1.22
N ALA A 128 10.26 -8.87 1.85
CA ALA A 128 10.53 -8.16 3.10
C ALA A 128 10.88 -9.12 4.25
N GLU A 129 10.27 -10.30 4.29
CA GLU A 129 10.62 -11.34 5.26
C GLU A 129 11.97 -12.01 4.94
N ARG A 130 12.30 -12.23 3.66
CA ARG A 130 13.60 -12.75 3.22
C ARG A 130 14.74 -11.81 3.57
N ILE A 131 14.60 -10.51 3.26
CA ILE A 131 15.57 -9.47 3.65
C ILE A 131 15.82 -9.49 5.16
N ARG A 132 14.76 -9.65 5.96
CA ARG A 132 14.88 -9.71 7.41
C ARG A 132 15.71 -10.92 7.87
N ARG A 133 15.61 -12.05 7.18
CA ARG A 133 16.38 -13.27 7.45
C ARG A 133 17.81 -13.21 6.90
N GLY A 134 18.17 -12.16 6.17
CA GLY A 134 19.46 -12.04 5.50
C GLY A 134 19.54 -12.88 4.21
N GLU A 135 18.40 -13.27 3.66
CA GLU A 135 18.33 -14.03 2.42
C GLU A 135 18.37 -13.10 1.21
N PRO A 136 18.96 -13.53 0.08
CA PRO A 136 18.98 -12.74 -1.14
C PRO A 136 17.56 -12.56 -1.68
N VAL A 137 17.27 -11.39 -2.24
CA VAL A 137 16.01 -11.05 -2.93
C VAL A 137 16.29 -10.56 -4.34
N GLY A 138 15.35 -10.76 -5.26
CA GLY A 138 15.48 -10.34 -6.65
C GLY A 138 15.28 -8.84 -6.88
N VAL A 139 14.69 -8.15 -5.91
CA VAL A 139 14.43 -6.69 -5.94
C VAL A 139 15.36 -6.00 -4.96
N ALA A 140 16.12 -5.01 -5.43
CA ALA A 140 16.96 -4.21 -4.55
C ALA A 140 16.07 -3.25 -3.72
N PRO A 141 16.02 -3.36 -2.39
CA PRO A 141 15.25 -2.44 -1.57
C PRO A 141 15.90 -1.04 -1.53
N ASP A 142 15.10 0.01 -1.38
CA ASP A 142 15.61 1.30 -0.89
C ASP A 142 15.97 1.15 0.60
N VAL A 143 17.17 1.55 0.97
CA VAL A 143 17.75 1.32 2.30
C VAL A 143 17.89 2.65 3.01
N ARG A 144 17.20 2.79 4.14
CA ARG A 144 17.22 3.99 4.98
C ARG A 144 17.63 3.64 6.41
N ARG A 145 18.16 4.63 7.13
CA ARG A 145 18.45 4.50 8.56
C ARG A 145 17.33 5.16 9.34
N ALA A 146 16.75 4.44 10.30
CA ALA A 146 15.80 5.03 11.24
C ALA A 146 16.51 6.11 12.05
N ALA A 147 15.83 7.26 12.23
CA ALA A 147 16.30 8.36 13.07
C ALA A 147 16.35 7.97 14.55
#